data_AF-A0A2J8V4D3-F1
#
_entry.id   AF-A0A2J8V4D3-F1
#
_cell.length_a   1.000
_cell.length_b   1.000
_cell.length_c   1.000
_cell.angle_alpha   90.00
_cell.angle_beta   90.00
_cell.angle_gamma   90.00
#
_symmetry.space_group_name_H-M   'P 1'
#
loop_
_entity.id
_entity.type
_entity.pdbx_description
1 polymer ?
#
loop_
_entity_poly.entity_id
_entity_poly.type
_entity_poly.pdbx_seq_one_letter_code
_entity_poly.pdbx_strand_id
1 'polypeptide(L)'
;MDGKKCSVWMFLPLVFTLFTSAGLWIVYFIAVEDDKILPLNSAERKPGVKHAPYISIAGDDPPASCVFSQVMNMAAFLALVVAVLRFIQLKPKVLNPWLNISGLVALCLASFGMTLLAHE
;
A
#
# COMPACT_ATOMS: atom_id res chain seq x y z
N MET A 1 14.16 19.84 -30.16
CA MET A 1 13.19 19.45 -29.11
C MET A 1 13.61 18.08 -28.61
N ASP A 2 14.40 18.03 -27.54
CA ASP A 2 14.86 16.78 -26.94
C ASP A 2 13.68 16.03 -26.33
N GLY A 3 13.21 15.01 -27.03
CA GLY A 3 12.24 14.06 -26.53
C GLY A 3 12.85 13.31 -25.35
N LYS A 4 12.60 13.80 -24.14
CA LYS A 4 12.94 13.12 -22.88
C LYS A 4 12.44 11.68 -22.99
N LYS A 5 13.35 10.73 -23.16
CA LYS A 5 13.06 9.30 -23.06
C LYS A 5 12.52 9.06 -21.65
N CYS A 6 11.20 9.01 -21.48
CA CYS A 6 10.58 8.60 -20.23
C CYS A 6 11.07 7.18 -19.94
N SER A 7 12.06 7.09 -19.06
CA SER A 7 12.56 5.81 -18.60
C SER A 7 11.40 5.07 -17.95
N VAL A 8 11.08 3.87 -18.43
CA VAL A 8 9.99 3.01 -17.94
C VAL A 8 10.05 2.87 -16.40
N TRP A 9 11.26 2.93 -15.84
CA TRP A 9 11.54 2.96 -14.40
C TRP A 9 10.88 4.11 -13.62
N MET A 10 10.59 5.24 -14.27
CA MET A 10 9.96 6.40 -13.64
C MET A 10 8.46 6.18 -13.40
N PHE A 11 7.84 5.25 -14.12
CA PHE A 11 6.45 4.87 -13.92
C PHE A 11 6.28 3.86 -12.79
N LEU A 12 7.34 3.16 -12.38
CA LEU A 12 7.25 2.10 -11.38
C LEU A 12 6.70 2.56 -10.02
N PRO A 13 7.13 3.72 -9.45
CA PRO A 13 6.51 4.25 -8.23
C PRO A 13 5.05 4.68 -8.43
N LEU A 14 4.70 5.10 -9.64
CA LEU A 14 3.36 5.56 -10.02
C LEU A 14 2.40 4.38 -10.16
N VAL A 15 2.86 3.28 -10.75
CA VAL A 15 2.12 2.02 -10.82
C VAL A 15 1.92 1.44 -9.42
N PHE A 16 2.95 1.50 -8.57
CA PHE A 16 2.85 1.08 -7.17
C PHE A 16 1.74 1.84 -6.43
N THR A 17 1.73 3.17 -6.48
CA THR A 17 0.69 3.96 -5.79
C THR A 17 -0.71 3.72 -6.32
N LEU A 18 -0.87 3.64 -7.65
CA LEU A 18 -2.16 3.35 -8.27
C LEU A 18 -2.68 1.97 -7.86
N PHE A 19 -1.83 0.94 -7.91
CA PHE A 19 -2.23 -0.43 -7.58
C PHE A 19 -2.58 -0.58 -6.09
N THR A 20 -1.75 -0.05 -5.19
CA THR A 20 -2.02 -0.09 -3.74
C THR A 20 -3.27 0.71 -3.39
N SER A 21 -3.47 1.89 -3.98
CA SER A 21 -4.67 2.70 -3.71
C SER A 21 -5.95 2.01 -4.20
N ALA A 22 -5.94 1.47 -5.43
CA ALA A 22 -7.08 0.73 -5.97
C ALA A 22 -7.39 -0.52 -5.13
N GLY A 23 -6.36 -1.28 -4.74
CA GLY A 23 -6.53 -2.46 -3.90
C GLY A 23 -7.14 -2.16 -2.53
N LEU A 24 -6.70 -1.08 -1.88
CA LEU A 24 -7.28 -0.63 -0.60
C LEU A 24 -8.75 -0.18 -0.75
N TRP A 25 -9.08 0.50 -1.84
CA TRP A 25 -10.46 0.87 -2.15
C TRP A 25 -11.35 -0.36 -2.38
N ILE A 26 -10.85 -1.39 -3.08
CA ILE A 26 -11.57 -2.65 -3.28
C ILE A 26 -11.87 -3.32 -1.93
N VAL A 27 -10.88 -3.43 -1.05
CA VAL A 27 -11.06 -3.99 0.30
C VAL A 27 -12.11 -3.20 1.09
N TYR A 28 -12.07 -1.87 1.00
CA TYR A 28 -13.08 -1.01 1.63
C TYR A 28 -14.50 -1.32 1.14
N PHE A 29 -14.69 -1.40 -0.19
CA PHE A 29 -16.01 -1.70 -0.76
C PHE A 29 -16.52 -3.09 -0.38
N ILE A 30 -15.66 -4.12 -0.39
CA ILE A 30 -16.03 -5.48 0.04
C ILE A 30 -16.51 -5.46 1.50
N ALA A 31 -15.80 -4.78 2.39
CA ALA A 31 -16.18 -4.70 3.80
C ALA A 31 -17.46 -3.87 4.06
N VAL A 32 -17.80 -2.93 3.16
CA VAL A 32 -19.08 -2.21 3.18
C VAL A 32 -20.22 -3.09 2.67
N GLU A 33 -20.00 -3.87 1.60
CA GLU A 33 -20.98 -4.82 1.05
C GLU A 33 -21.30 -5.97 2.02
N ASP A 34 -20.31 -6.44 2.79
CA ASP A 34 -20.48 -7.47 3.83
C ASP A 34 -21.09 -6.93 5.14
N ASP A 35 -21.57 -5.68 5.16
CA ASP A 35 -22.23 -5.06 6.32
C ASP A 35 -21.31 -4.99 7.58
N LYS A 36 -20.00 -5.18 7.43
CA LYS A 36 -19.02 -5.20 8.53
C LYS A 36 -18.65 -3.79 9.01
N ILE A 37 -18.70 -2.80 8.13
CA ILE A 37 -18.42 -1.38 8.42
C ILE A 37 -19.52 -0.47 7.86
N LEU A 38 -19.85 0.60 8.61
CA LEU A 38 -20.81 1.61 8.16
C LEU A 38 -20.20 2.42 6.99
N PRO A 39 -20.96 2.70 5.92
CA PRO A 39 -20.49 3.55 4.84
C PRO A 39 -20.18 4.95 5.38
N LEU A 40 -19.11 5.57 4.87
CA LEU A 40 -18.61 6.88 5.32
C LEU A 40 -19.67 8.01 5.22
N ASN A 41 -20.76 7.78 4.49
CA ASN A 41 -21.84 8.73 4.23
C ASN A 41 -23.11 8.47 5.07
N SER A 42 -23.14 7.48 5.98
CA SER A 42 -24.34 7.23 6.79
C SER A 42 -24.37 8.13 8.03
N ALA A 43 -25.28 9.09 8.04
CA ALA A 43 -25.60 9.94 9.18
C ALA A 43 -26.28 9.21 10.36
N GLU A 44 -26.54 7.90 10.24
CA GLU A 44 -27.24 7.13 11.27
C GLU A 44 -26.30 6.12 11.95
N ARG A 45 -25.59 6.58 12.98
CA ARG A 45 -24.91 5.72 13.96
C ARG A 45 -25.98 5.02 14.79
N LYS A 46 -26.53 3.89 14.30
CA LYS A 46 -27.42 3.05 15.10
C LYS A 46 -26.68 2.61 16.38
N PRO A 47 -27.26 2.81 17.58
CA PRO A 47 -26.62 2.44 18.83
C PRO A 47 -26.73 0.92 19.00
N GLY A 48 -25.71 0.20 18.52
CA GLY A 48 -25.67 -1.26 18.60
C GLY A 48 -24.61 -1.85 17.66
N VAL A 49 -23.34 -1.74 18.07
CA VAL A 49 -22.22 -2.61 17.64
C VAL A 49 -22.00 -2.72 16.12
N LYS A 50 -21.50 -1.66 15.47
CA LYS A 50 -20.67 -1.82 14.26
C LYS A 50 -19.43 -0.95 14.38
N HIS A 51 -18.28 -1.55 14.09
CA HIS A 51 -16.96 -0.95 14.30
C HIS A 51 -16.74 0.22 13.32
N ALA A 52 -15.89 1.17 13.71
CA ALA A 52 -15.50 2.29 12.86
C ALA A 52 -14.81 1.78 11.57
N PRO A 53 -14.89 2.51 10.45
CA PRO A 53 -14.42 2.06 9.13
C PRO A 53 -12.90 2.11 9.02
N TYR A 54 -12.21 1.28 9.81
CA TYR A 54 -10.77 1.08 9.77
C TYR A 54 -10.44 -0.11 8.88
N ILE A 55 -9.47 0.08 7.97
CA ILE A 55 -9.00 -0.98 7.06
C ILE A 55 -8.48 -2.21 7.83
N SER A 56 -7.98 -2.00 9.05
CA SER A 56 -7.52 -3.07 9.94
C SER A 56 -8.65 -3.99 10.42
N ILE A 57 -9.89 -3.48 10.48
CA ILE A 57 -11.07 -4.28 10.86
C ILE A 57 -11.70 -4.91 9.62
N ALA A 58 -11.59 -4.25 8.46
CA ALA A 58 -12.00 -4.81 7.17
C ALA A 58 -11.16 -6.03 6.76
N GLY A 59 -9.90 -6.10 7.19
CA GLY A 59 -8.98 -7.19 6.88
C GLY A 59 -9.00 -8.39 7.85
N ASP A 60 -9.84 -8.39 8.88
CA ASP A 60 -9.79 -9.36 9.99
C ASP A 60 -10.56 -10.66 9.69
N ASP A 61 -11.60 -10.59 8.85
CA ASP A 61 -12.48 -11.72 8.53
C ASP A 61 -12.55 -12.01 7.02
N PRO A 62 -12.71 -13.29 6.61
CA PRO A 62 -13.05 -13.63 5.22
C PRO A 62 -14.40 -13.00 4.82
N PRO A 63 -14.58 -12.57 3.54
CA PRO A 63 -13.69 -12.70 2.38
C PRO A 63 -12.69 -11.55 2.17
N ALA A 64 -12.85 -10.43 2.87
CA ALA A 64 -12.05 -9.21 2.67
C ALA A 64 -10.58 -9.37 3.09
N SER A 65 -10.30 -10.16 4.14
CA SER A 65 -8.94 -10.49 4.61
C SER A 65 -8.07 -11.12 3.52
N CYS A 66 -8.62 -12.02 2.71
CA CYS A 66 -7.91 -12.70 1.63
C CYS A 66 -7.46 -11.72 0.54
N VAL A 67 -8.35 -10.81 0.13
CA VAL A 67 -8.05 -9.79 -0.88
C VAL A 67 -7.06 -8.76 -0.32
N PHE A 68 -7.23 -8.38 0.95
CA PHE A 68 -6.32 -7.47 1.64
C PHE A 68 -4.90 -8.04 1.73
N SER A 69 -4.74 -9.29 2.16
CA SER A 69 -3.46 -9.98 2.22
C SER A 69 -2.77 -10.05 0.85
N GLN A 70 -3.51 -10.39 -0.21
CA GLN A 70 -2.96 -10.43 -1.57
C GLN A 70 -2.48 -9.05 -2.04
N VAL A 71 -3.27 -8.00 -1.82
CA VAL A 71 -2.91 -6.62 -2.18
C VAL A 71 -1.67 -6.17 -1.40
N MET A 72 -1.63 -6.43 -0.10
CA MET A 72 -0.52 -6.02 0.79
C MET A 72 0.77 -6.76 0.47
N ASN A 73 0.70 -8.07 0.16
CA ASN A 73 1.87 -8.85 -0.23
C ASN A 73 2.44 -8.40 -1.59
N MET A 74 1.57 -8.12 -2.56
CA MET A 74 1.99 -7.55 -3.86
C MET A 74 2.61 -6.16 -3.68
N ALA A 75 2.01 -5.32 -2.82
CA ALA A 75 2.54 -4.00 -2.49
C ALA A 75 3.93 -4.11 -1.81
N ALA A 76 4.12 -5.04 -0.88
CA ALA A 76 5.41 -5.29 -0.24
C ALA A 76 6.50 -5.64 -1.26
N PHE A 77 6.21 -6.52 -2.21
CA PHE A 77 7.15 -6.88 -3.28
C PHE A 77 7.51 -5.67 -4.15
N LEU A 78 6.52 -4.91 -4.60
CA LEU A 78 6.74 -3.72 -5.44
C LEU A 78 7.50 -2.62 -4.69
N ALA A 79 7.23 -2.42 -3.40
CA ALA A 79 7.94 -1.46 -2.56
C ALA A 79 9.43 -1.82 -2.41
N LEU A 80 9.74 -3.11 -2.23
CA LEU A 80 11.12 -3.59 -2.17
C LEU A 80 11.85 -3.36 -3.50
N VAL A 81 11.20 -3.67 -4.62
CA VAL A 81 11.74 -3.43 -5.97
C VAL A 81 12.03 -1.94 -6.15
N VAL A 82 11.08 -1.05 -5.84
CA VAL A 82 11.26 0.41 -5.90
C VAL A 82 12.41 0.87 -4.99
N ALA A 83 12.56 0.29 -3.80
CA ALA A 83 13.62 0.64 -2.86
C ALA A 83 15.02 0.34 -3.43
N VAL A 84 15.22 -0.87 -3.96
CA VAL A 84 16.50 -1.30 -4.56
C VAL A 84 16.85 -0.43 -5.76
N LEU A 85 15.87 -0.14 -6.62
CA LEU A 85 16.09 0.66 -7.82
C LEU A 85 16.40 2.12 -7.49
N ARG A 86 15.66 2.70 -6.55
CA ARG A 86 15.93 4.05 -6.04
C ARG A 86 17.34 4.12 -5.44
N PHE A 87 17.75 3.08 -4.70
CA PHE A 87 19.10 2.99 -4.15
C PHE A 87 20.17 3.00 -5.24
N ILE A 88 20.01 2.19 -6.30
CA ILE A 88 20.95 2.13 -7.44
C ILE A 88 20.97 3.45 -8.22
N GLN A 89 19.82 4.06 -8.47
CA GLN A 89 19.71 5.33 -9.21
C GLN A 89 20.33 6.52 -8.47
N LEU A 90 20.22 6.54 -7.14
CA LEU A 90 20.76 7.60 -6.30
C LEU A 90 22.23 7.39 -5.97
N LYS A 91 22.75 6.15 -5.99
CA LYS A 91 24.17 5.85 -5.71
C LYS A 91 25.16 6.76 -6.47
N PRO A 92 25.02 7.02 -7.79
CA PRO A 92 25.93 7.92 -8.51
C PRO A 92 25.59 9.42 -8.40
N LYS A 93 24.40 9.79 -7.88
CA LYS A 93 23.90 11.16 -7.87
C LYS A 93 23.85 11.80 -6.48
N VAL A 94 24.00 11.03 -5.41
CA VAL A 94 23.78 11.50 -4.04
C VAL A 94 25.07 12.05 -3.43
N LEU A 95 25.03 13.30 -2.96
CA LEU A 95 26.10 13.92 -2.16
C LEU A 95 26.13 13.37 -0.73
N ASN A 96 24.97 13.00 -0.18
CA ASN A 96 24.82 12.46 1.17
C ASN A 96 24.36 11.00 1.12
N PRO A 97 25.27 10.02 1.30
CA PRO A 97 24.93 8.60 1.21
C PRO A 97 23.91 8.15 2.27
N TRP A 98 23.88 8.84 3.42
CA TRP A 98 22.98 8.57 4.53
C TRP A 98 21.49 8.67 4.15
N LEU A 99 21.11 9.62 3.30
CA LEU A 99 19.71 9.76 2.87
C LEU A 99 19.24 8.61 1.96
N ASN A 100 20.17 8.03 1.20
CA ASN A 100 19.86 6.89 0.34
C ASN A 100 19.72 5.61 1.17
N ILE A 101 20.59 5.44 2.17
CA ILE A 101 20.54 4.31 3.12
C ILE A 101 19.28 4.41 3.99
N SER A 102 18.95 5.59 4.54
CA SER A 102 17.76 5.75 5.36
C SER A 102 16.47 5.48 4.57
N GLY A 103 16.41 5.92 3.31
CA GLY A 103 15.30 5.62 2.41
C GLY A 103 15.16 4.12 2.12
N LEU A 104 16.27 3.41 1.91
CA LEU A 104 16.27 1.95 1.74
C LEU A 104 15.76 1.25 3.00
N VAL A 105 16.28 1.60 4.17
CA VAL A 105 15.88 1.02 5.45
C VAL A 105 14.38 1.28 5.72
N ALA A 106 13.91 2.50 5.51
CA ALA A 106 12.51 2.85 5.70
C ALA A 106 11.57 2.04 4.79
N LEU A 107 11.93 1.85 3.51
CA LEU A 107 11.13 1.05 2.58
C LEU A 107 11.19 -0.45 2.89
N CYS A 108 12.31 -0.97 3.37
CA CYS A 108 12.40 -2.35 3.84
C CYS A 108 11.51 -2.59 5.07
N LEU A 109 11.56 -1.69 6.05
CA LEU A 109 10.69 -1.75 7.24
C LEU A 109 9.21 -1.65 6.86
N ALA A 110 8.86 -0.76 5.93
CA ALA A 110 7.50 -0.66 5.42
C ALA A 110 7.05 -1.96 4.73
N SER A 111 7.92 -2.55 3.89
CA SER A 111 7.63 -3.83 3.22
C SER A 111 7.40 -4.96 4.22
N PHE A 112 8.22 -5.04 5.26
CA PHE A 112 8.06 -6.01 6.33
C PHE A 112 6.74 -5.82 7.09
N GLY A 113 6.39 -4.58 7.45
CA GLY A 113 5.12 -4.26 8.09
C GLY A 113 3.91 -4.65 7.23
N MET A 114 3.99 -4.43 5.91
CA MET A 114 2.93 -4.85 4.98
C MET A 114 2.76 -6.37 4.92
N THR A 115 3.85 -7.14 5.02
CA THR A 115 3.78 -8.62 5.08
C THR A 115 3.20 -9.13 6.40
N LEU A 116 3.49 -8.48 7.52
CA LEU A 116 2.91 -8.87 8.81
C LEU A 116 1.39 -8.69 8.82
N LEU A 117 0.90 -7.54 8.32
CA LEU A 117 -0.53 -7.28 8.19
C LEU A 117 -1.24 -8.24 7.22
N ALA A 118 -0.50 -8.94 6.36
CA ALA A 118 -1.05 -9.89 5.41
C ALA A 118 -1.19 -11.31 5.98
N HIS A 119 -0.65 -11.59 7.17
CA HIS A 119 -0.66 -12.92 7.80
C HIS A 119 -1.68 -13.05 8.94
N GLU A 120 -2.41 -11.98 9.26
CA GLU A 120 -3.50 -11.98 10.23
C GLU A 120 -4.85 -12.19 9.52
#